data_AF-A0A922Y7N6-F1
#
_entry.id   AF-A0A922Y7N6-F1
#
_cell.length_a   1.000
_cell.length_b   1.000
_cell.length_c   1.000
_cell.angle_alpha   90.00
_cell.angle_beta   90.00
_cell.angle_gamma   90.00
#
_symmetry.space_group_name_H-M   'P 1'
#
loop_
_entity.id
_entity.type
_entity.pdbx_description
1 polymer ?
#
loop_
_entity_poly.entity_id
_entity_poly.type
_entity_poly.pdbx_seq_one_letter_code
_entity_poly.pdbx_strand_id
1 'polypeptide(L)'
;MEIAHSDSADADIAAAAAELDGQRLLAVTVEPHRGRSTFAFDLGGLLETSPYDDGEDEQWLLYRGSGDVFTYRADGHYSWGPSDKRPEDEVWLPLTATQP
;
A
#
# COMPACT_ATOMS: atom_id res chain seq x y z
N MET A 1 -14.37 -11.19 7.71
CA MET A 1 -14.95 -10.16 8.59
C MET A 1 -13.86 -9.14 8.85
N GLU A 2 -14.21 -7.86 8.82
CA GLU A 2 -13.29 -6.82 9.26
C GLU A 2 -13.14 -6.92 10.79
N ILE A 3 -11.90 -6.80 11.27
CA ILE A 3 -11.57 -6.89 12.71
C ILE A 3 -11.12 -5.54 13.30
N ALA A 4 -10.70 -4.59 12.46
CA ALA A 4 -10.41 -3.19 12.79
C ALA A 4 -10.37 -2.34 11.50
N HIS A 5 -10.56 -1.03 11.62
CA HIS A 5 -10.39 -0.02 10.56
C HIS A 5 -9.72 1.25 11.11
N SER A 6 -9.49 2.26 10.27
CA SER A 6 -8.73 3.48 10.61
C SER A 6 -9.28 4.31 11.77
N ASP A 7 -10.59 4.21 12.05
CA ASP A 7 -11.24 4.94 13.16
C ASP A 7 -11.54 4.03 14.37
N SER A 8 -11.04 2.79 14.35
CA SER A 8 -11.10 1.89 15.51
C SER A 8 -10.19 2.39 16.64
N ALA A 9 -10.39 1.88 17.86
CA ALA A 9 -9.50 2.22 18.98
C ALA A 9 -8.08 1.71 18.71
N ASP A 10 -7.06 2.44 19.19
CA ASP A 10 -5.65 2.09 19.01
C ASP A 10 -5.33 0.63 19.39
N ALA A 11 -5.96 0.11 20.44
CA ALA A 11 -5.77 -1.26 20.89
C ALA A 11 -6.29 -2.30 19.89
N ASP A 12 -7.41 -2.02 19.22
CA ASP A 12 -7.99 -2.91 18.21
C ASP A 12 -7.16 -2.89 16.92
N ILE A 13 -6.70 -1.70 16.52
CA ILE A 13 -5.78 -1.54 15.37
C ILE A 13 -4.47 -2.30 15.64
N ALA A 14 -3.89 -2.14 16.82
CA ALA A 14 -2.67 -2.85 17.20
C ALA A 14 -2.85 -4.37 17.22
N ALA A 15 -3.97 -4.87 17.75
CA ALA A 15 -4.29 -6.29 17.75
C ALA A 15 -4.46 -6.84 16.33
N ALA A 16 -5.20 -6.14 15.47
CA ALA A 16 -5.39 -6.52 14.08
C ALA A 16 -4.08 -6.50 13.28
N ALA A 17 -3.22 -5.50 13.50
CA ALA A 17 -1.90 -5.43 12.88
C ALA A 17 -0.99 -6.60 13.33
N ALA A 18 -1.07 -7.00 14.60
CA ALA A 18 -0.31 -8.12 15.13
C ALA A 18 -0.69 -9.46 14.48
N GLU A 19 -1.94 -9.63 14.03
CA GLU A 19 -2.34 -10.82 13.26
C GLU A 19 -1.63 -10.91 11.91
N LEU A 20 -1.27 -9.77 11.29
CA LEU A 20 -0.54 -9.73 10.03
C LEU A 20 0.97 -9.93 10.21
N ASP A 21 1.49 -9.72 11.43
CA ASP A 21 2.92 -9.85 11.70
C ASP A 21 3.42 -11.28 11.48
N GLY A 22 4.57 -11.41 10.82
CA GLY A 22 5.14 -12.70 10.42
C GLY A 22 4.46 -13.39 9.24
N GLN A 23 3.34 -12.87 8.71
CA GLN A 23 2.76 -13.40 7.46
C GLN A 23 3.51 -12.89 6.24
N ARG A 24 3.63 -13.73 5.21
CA ARG A 24 4.26 -13.33 3.95
C ARG A 24 3.23 -12.67 3.04
N LEU A 25 3.53 -11.45 2.59
CA LEU A 25 2.77 -10.78 1.54
C LEU A 25 2.86 -11.56 0.22
N LEU A 26 1.72 -11.97 -0.32
CA LEU A 26 1.60 -12.73 -1.57
C LEU A 26 1.29 -11.85 -2.77
N ALA A 27 0.41 -10.87 -2.59
CA ALA A 27 -0.06 -10.01 -3.67
C ALA A 27 -0.48 -8.64 -3.14
N VAL A 28 -0.29 -7.63 -4.00
CA VAL A 28 -0.89 -6.30 -3.87
C VAL A 28 -1.72 -6.06 -5.10
N THR A 29 -3.02 -5.85 -4.91
CA THR A 29 -3.95 -5.49 -5.98
C THR A 29 -4.33 -4.03 -5.80
N VAL A 30 -4.19 -3.24 -6.85
CA VAL A 30 -4.54 -1.81 -6.82
C VAL A 30 -5.68 -1.57 -7.79
N GLU A 31 -6.67 -0.78 -7.37
CA GLU A 31 -7.72 -0.20 -8.19
C GLU A 31 -7.39 1.29 -8.41
N PRO A 32 -6.61 1.66 -9.45
CA PRO A 32 -6.02 3.00 -9.54
C PRO A 32 -7.05 4.11 -9.63
N HIS A 33 -8.20 3.83 -10.26
CA HIS A 33 -9.31 4.79 -10.38
C HIS A 33 -10.05 5.07 -9.06
N ARG A 34 -9.80 4.28 -8.02
CA ARG A 34 -10.39 4.44 -6.69
C ARG A 34 -9.33 4.70 -5.61
N GLY A 35 -8.05 4.69 -5.99
CA GLY A 35 -6.93 4.71 -5.05
C GLY A 35 -6.91 3.54 -4.05
N ARG A 36 -7.77 2.53 -4.20
CA ARG A 36 -7.91 1.44 -3.24
C ARG A 36 -6.88 0.36 -3.51
N SER A 37 -6.22 -0.12 -2.47
CA SER A 37 -5.28 -1.24 -2.55
C SER A 37 -5.67 -2.36 -1.58
N THR A 38 -5.48 -3.61 -2.00
CA THR A 38 -5.67 -4.79 -1.17
C THR A 38 -4.37 -5.59 -1.12
N PHE A 39 -3.91 -5.86 0.08
CA PHE A 39 -2.72 -6.66 0.39
C PHE A 39 -3.18 -8.02 0.90
N ALA A 40 -2.77 -9.08 0.21
CA ALA A 40 -3.12 -10.45 0.56
C ALA A 40 -1.91 -11.21 1.12
N PHE A 41 -2.10 -11.83 2.28
CA PHE A 41 -1.06 -12.55 3.02
C PHE A 41 -1.30 -14.07 3.02
N ASP A 42 -0.24 -14.84 3.25
CA ASP A 42 -0.25 -16.30 3.06
C ASP A 42 -1.01 -17.11 4.09
N LEU A 43 -1.28 -16.56 5.28
CA LEU A 43 -2.17 -17.17 6.28
C LEU A 43 -3.61 -16.62 6.20
N GLY A 44 -3.95 -15.93 5.11
CA GLY A 44 -5.30 -15.43 4.85
C GLY A 44 -5.57 -14.03 5.40
N GLY A 45 -4.56 -13.34 5.96
CA GLY A 45 -4.65 -11.94 6.33
C GLY A 45 -4.94 -11.05 5.12
N LEU A 46 -5.76 -10.02 5.32
CA LEU A 46 -6.06 -8.99 4.34
C LEU A 46 -5.89 -7.62 4.99
N LEU A 47 -5.21 -6.72 4.29
CA LEU A 47 -5.18 -5.29 4.61
C LEU A 47 -5.71 -4.52 3.40
N GLU A 48 -6.67 -3.64 3.63
CA GLU A 48 -7.18 -2.75 2.61
C GLU A 48 -6.79 -1.31 2.96
N THR A 49 -6.34 -0.56 1.95
CA THR A 49 -6.05 0.86 2.06
C THR A 49 -6.87 1.64 1.05
N SER A 50 -7.22 2.87 1.41
CA SER A 50 -7.90 3.83 0.55
C SER A 50 -7.31 5.21 0.79
N PRO A 51 -7.37 6.10 -0.21
CA PRO A 51 -6.90 7.46 -0.03
C PRO A 51 -7.66 8.16 1.10
N TYR A 52 -6.95 9.01 1.83
CA TYR A 52 -7.60 9.96 2.75
C TYR A 52 -8.29 11.09 1.97
N ASP A 53 -7.65 11.57 0.90
CA ASP A 53 -8.17 12.55 -0.05
C ASP A 53 -7.70 12.28 -1.49
N ASP A 54 -8.20 13.08 -2.43
CA ASP A 54 -7.89 12.96 -3.87
C ASP A 54 -6.57 13.67 -4.27
N GLY A 55 -5.63 13.83 -3.31
CA GLY A 55 -4.35 14.50 -3.52
C GLY A 55 -3.28 13.65 -4.22
N GLU A 56 -2.08 14.24 -4.34
CA GLU A 56 -0.87 13.56 -4.84
C GLU A 56 -0.04 12.94 -3.71
N ASP A 57 -0.65 12.77 -2.53
CA ASP A 57 0.05 12.27 -1.35
C ASP A 57 0.36 10.78 -1.48
N GLU A 58 1.49 10.40 -0.89
CA GLU A 58 1.92 9.01 -0.79
C GLU A 58 0.93 8.22 0.08
N GLN A 59 0.40 7.12 -0.44
CA GLN A 59 -0.45 6.22 0.33
C GLN A 59 0.35 5.15 1.05
N TRP A 60 1.26 4.50 0.34
CA TRP A 60 2.05 3.40 0.88
C TRP A 60 3.36 3.19 0.12
N LEU A 61 4.30 2.57 0.83
CA LEU A 61 5.62 2.20 0.32
C LEU A 61 5.84 0.70 0.52
N LEU A 62 6.39 0.03 -0.49
CA LEU A 62 6.81 -1.37 -0.42
C LEU A 62 8.32 -1.48 -0.60
N TYR A 63 9.01 -1.78 0.49
CA TYR A 63 10.47 -1.93 0.51
C TYR A 63 10.86 -3.33 0.07
N ARG A 64 11.80 -3.41 -0.87
CA ARG A 64 12.47 -4.64 -1.24
C ARG A 64 13.81 -4.73 -0.54
N GLY A 65 14.20 -5.92 -0.12
CA GLY A 65 15.53 -6.16 0.51
C GLY A 65 16.74 -5.77 -0.36
N SER A 66 16.54 -5.46 -1.65
CA SER A 66 17.56 -4.88 -2.54
C SER A 66 17.87 -3.40 -2.26
N GLY A 67 17.05 -2.72 -1.46
CA GLY A 67 17.14 -1.27 -1.23
C GLY A 67 16.24 -0.44 -2.15
N ASP A 68 15.54 -1.08 -3.09
CA ASP A 68 14.51 -0.44 -3.91
C ASP A 68 13.19 -0.32 -3.14
N VAL A 69 12.44 0.73 -3.45
CA VAL A 69 11.10 1.00 -2.94
C VAL A 69 10.12 1.21 -4.09
N PHE A 70 8.94 0.60 -3.97
CA PHE A 70 7.76 0.97 -4.75
C PHE A 70 6.95 1.96 -3.91
N THR A 71 6.74 3.17 -4.40
CA THR A 71 5.88 4.17 -3.74
C THR A 71 4.62 4.35 -4.56
N TYR A 72 3.45 4.27 -3.92
CA TYR A 72 2.15 4.49 -4.55
C TYR A 72 1.50 5.76 -4.01
N ARG A 73 0.92 6.57 -4.90
CA ARG A 73 0.22 7.81 -4.56
C ARG A 73 -1.29 7.68 -4.72
N ALA A 74 -2.01 8.57 -4.06
CA ALA A 74 -3.46 8.63 -4.09
C ALA A 74 -4.06 8.94 -5.47
N ASP A 75 -3.31 9.63 -6.33
CA ASP A 75 -3.68 9.96 -7.70
C ASP A 75 -3.53 8.78 -8.69
N GLY A 76 -3.12 7.61 -8.20
CA GLY A 76 -2.92 6.42 -9.04
C GLY A 76 -1.57 6.33 -9.74
N HIS A 77 -0.63 7.22 -9.43
CA HIS A 77 0.75 7.11 -9.91
C HIS A 77 1.63 6.30 -8.96
N TYR A 78 2.71 5.76 -9.50
CA TYR A 78 3.75 5.10 -8.73
C TYR A 78 5.14 5.57 -9.14
N SER A 79 6.07 5.45 -8.20
CA SER A 79 7.51 5.60 -8.41
C SER A 79 8.21 4.31 -8.00
N TRP A 80 9.28 3.94 -8.73
CA TRP A 80 10.13 2.81 -8.39
C TRP A 80 11.60 3.21 -8.48
N GLY A 81 12.37 2.86 -7.46
CA GLY A 81 13.83 3.04 -7.48
C GLY A 81 14.45 2.92 -6.09
N PRO A 82 15.71 3.36 -5.94
CA PRO A 82 16.41 3.33 -4.66
C PRO A 82 15.66 4.11 -3.57
N SER A 83 15.65 3.58 -2.35
CA SER A 83 15.02 4.21 -1.18
C SER A 83 15.67 5.53 -0.73
N ASP A 84 16.88 5.84 -1.20
CA ASP A 84 17.59 7.10 -0.95
C ASP A 84 17.47 8.10 -2.11
N LYS A 85 16.60 7.80 -3.10
CA LYS A 85 16.27 8.73 -4.17
C LYS A 85 15.63 9.99 -3.58
N ARG A 86 16.04 11.16 -4.06
CA ARG A 86 15.47 12.44 -3.62
C ARG A 86 14.11 12.67 -4.28
N PRO A 87 13.18 13.38 -3.61
CA PRO A 87 11.86 13.66 -4.19
C PRO A 87 11.92 14.31 -5.57
N GLU A 88 12.88 15.20 -5.83
CA GLU A 88 13.02 15.85 -7.15
C GLU A 88 13.46 14.91 -8.29
N ASP A 89 14.02 13.75 -7.96
CA ASP A 89 14.51 12.75 -8.91
C ASP A 89 13.46 11.63 -9.15
N GLU A 90 12.31 11.70 -8.48
CA GLU A 90 11.24 10.74 -8.63
C GLU A 90 10.55 10.88 -9.98
N VAL A 91 10.37 9.74 -10.65
CA VAL A 91 9.63 9.66 -11.90
C VAL A 91 8.33 8.94 -11.61
N TRP A 92 7.24 9.70 -11.70
CA TRP A 92 5.89 9.23 -11.43
C TRP A 92 5.25 8.71 -12.72
N LEU A 93 4.87 7.43 -12.71
CA LEU A 93 4.25 6.75 -13.83
C LEU A 93 2.82 6.34 -13.46
N PRO A 94 1.84 6.45 -14.37
CA PRO A 94 0.48 6.02 -14.09
C PRO A 94 0.45 4.51 -13.91
N LEU A 95 -0.16 4.04 -12.83
CA LEU A 95 -0.44 2.63 -12.68
C LEU A 95 -1.67 2.30 -13.52
N THR A 96 -1.45 1.81 -14.74
CA THR A 96 -2.57 1.37 -15.58
C THR A 96 -3.13 0.07 -15.01
N ALA A 97 -4.43 0.01 -14.77
CA ALA A 97 -5.09 -1.24 -14.44
C ALA A 97 -4.79 -2.25 -15.56
N THR A 98 -4.12 -3.36 -15.22
CA THR A 98 -4.06 -4.50 -16.12
C THR A 98 -5.50 -4.96 -16.28
N GLN A 99 -6.12 -4.70 -17.44
CA GLN A 99 -7.42 -5.28 -17.75
C GLN A 99 -7.30 -6.82 -17.65
N PRO A 100 -8.30 -7.50 -17.08
CA PRO A 100 -8.28 -8.95 -16.94
C PRO A 100 -8.11 -9.68 -18.27
#